data_AF-A0A0F9HHJ1-F1
#
_entry.id   AF-A0A0F9HHJ1-F1
#
_cell.length_a   1.000
_cell.length_b   1.000
_cell.length_c   1.000
_cell.angle_alpha   90.00
_cell.angle_beta   90.00
_cell.angle_gamma   90.00
#
_symmetry.space_group_name_H-M   'P 1'
#
loop_
_entity.id
_entity.type
_entity.pdbx_description
1 polymer ?
#
loop_
_entity_poly.entity_id
_entity_poly.type
_entity_poly.pdbx_seq_one_letter_code
_entity_poly.pdbx_strand_id
1 'polypeptide(L)'
;MNIVRGVRKSRKRNCAQCNKQFRYGIEHKKYCSDDCYKIAHRVIVTRCMIDRRNKLRGEIIDRLGGGCCKCGVTDFRVLQIDHINGNGNIHRRKFNSSEKYYQSIINNDCLGFQLL
;
A
#
# COMPACT_ATOMS: atom_id res chain seq x y z
N MET A 1 42.53 -29.60 6.53
CA MET A 1 41.31 -30.06 5.83
C MET A 1 40.63 -28.85 5.20
N ASN A 2 40.68 -28.71 3.87
CA ASN A 2 40.07 -27.58 3.17
C ASN A 2 38.55 -27.75 3.10
N ILE A 3 37.80 -26.91 3.80
CA ILE A 3 36.33 -26.85 3.69
C ILE A 3 36.00 -26.12 2.38
N VAL A 4 35.68 -26.88 1.34
CA VAL A 4 35.15 -26.32 0.09
C VAL A 4 33.75 -25.77 0.40
N ARG A 5 33.61 -24.45 0.52
CA ARG A 5 32.31 -23.79 0.69
C ARG A 5 31.49 -23.99 -0.58
N GLY A 6 30.50 -24.88 -0.52
CA GLY A 6 29.59 -25.14 -1.63
C GLY A 6 28.86 -23.87 -2.07
N VAL A 7 28.98 -23.52 -3.36
CA VAL A 7 28.26 -22.39 -3.97
C VAL A 7 26.76 -22.71 -3.90
N ARG A 8 26.01 -21.96 -3.08
CA ARG A 8 24.55 -22.10 -3.00
C ARG A 8 23.96 -21.86 -4.39
N LYS A 9 23.37 -22.90 -5.00
CA LYS A 9 22.70 -22.78 -6.30
C LYS A 9 21.61 -21.70 -6.20
N SER A 10 21.65 -20.71 -7.10
CA SER A 10 20.64 -19.64 -7.13
C SER A 10 19.25 -20.24 -7.33
N ARG A 11 18.28 -19.92 -6.45
CA ARG A 11 16.88 -20.35 -6.62
C ARG A 11 16.36 -19.84 -7.96
N LYS A 12 15.65 -20.70 -8.71
CA LYS A 12 14.95 -20.31 -9.94
C LYS A 12 13.51 -19.89 -9.59
N ARG A 13 12.97 -18.91 -10.30
CA ARG A 13 11.56 -18.47 -10.21
C ARG A 13 10.97 -18.31 -11.61
N ASN A 14 9.65 -18.40 -11.71
CA ASN A 14 8.95 -18.19 -12.97
C ASN A 14 8.28 -16.80 -12.97
N CYS A 15 8.16 -16.20 -14.15
CA CYS A 15 7.43 -14.96 -14.32
C CYS A 15 5.93 -15.23 -14.16
N ALA A 16 5.24 -14.46 -13.32
CA ALA A 16 3.80 -14.62 -13.11
C ALA A 16 2.96 -14.30 -14.35
N GLN A 17 3.52 -13.60 -15.35
CA GLN A 17 2.80 -13.18 -16.55
C GLN A 17 3.05 -14.10 -17.75
N CYS A 18 4.29 -14.56 -17.96
CA CYS A 18 4.66 -15.37 -19.13
C CYS A 18 5.28 -16.74 -18.78
N ASN A 19 5.33 -17.09 -17.49
CA ASN A 19 5.89 -18.33 -16.95
C ASN A 19 7.36 -18.64 -17.32
N LYS A 20 8.08 -17.71 -17.95
CA LYS A 20 9.51 -17.85 -18.25
C LYS A 20 10.31 -18.00 -16.96
N GLN A 21 11.22 -18.98 -16.94
CA GLN A 21 12.07 -19.27 -15.79
C GLN A 21 13.32 -18.38 -15.75
N PHE A 22 13.64 -17.82 -14.59
CA PHE A 22 14.80 -16.96 -14.39
C PHE A 22 15.44 -17.14 -13.01
N ARG A 23 16.71 -16.76 -12.87
CA ARG A 23 17.44 -16.87 -11.59
C ARG A 23 17.03 -15.75 -10.64
N TYR A 24 16.90 -16.07 -9.35
CA TYR A 24 16.65 -15.09 -8.30
C TYR A 24 17.75 -14.02 -8.26
N GLY A 25 17.36 -12.76 -8.03
CA GLY A 25 18.29 -11.61 -8.03
C GLY A 25 18.59 -11.01 -9.41
N ILE A 26 18.19 -11.67 -10.51
CA ILE A 26 18.32 -11.07 -11.84
C ILE A 26 17.07 -10.26 -12.18
N GLU A 27 17.30 -9.10 -12.80
CA GLU A 27 16.26 -8.18 -13.27
C GLU A 27 15.32 -8.86 -14.27
N HIS A 28 14.02 -8.72 -14.00
CA HIS A 28 12.95 -9.32 -14.80
C HIS A 28 13.01 -8.86 -16.28
N LYS A 29 13.42 -7.61 -16.55
CA LYS A 29 13.60 -7.05 -17.89
C LYS A 29 14.56 -7.85 -18.78
N LYS A 30 15.51 -8.61 -18.19
CA LYS A 30 16.50 -9.39 -18.96
C LYS A 30 15.95 -10.67 -19.58
N TYR A 31 14.84 -11.21 -19.07
CA TYR A 31 14.32 -12.53 -19.49
C TYR A 31 12.89 -12.51 -20.05
N CYS A 32 12.17 -11.42 -19.80
CA CYS A 32 10.81 -11.24 -20.26
C CYS A 32 10.73 -10.09 -21.27
N SER A 33 9.69 -10.07 -22.10
CA SER A 33 9.45 -8.93 -22.98
C SER A 33 9.25 -7.66 -22.15
N ASP A 34 9.52 -6.51 -22.76
CA ASP A 34 9.29 -5.22 -22.11
C ASP A 34 7.83 -5.09 -21.65
N ASP A 35 6.87 -5.60 -22.43
CA ASP A 35 5.45 -5.58 -22.05
C ASP A 35 5.15 -6.46 -20.85
N CYS A 36 5.73 -7.66 -20.80
CA CYS A 36 5.60 -8.54 -19.65
C CYS A 36 6.20 -7.91 -18.38
N TYR A 37 7.36 -7.25 -18.49
CA TYR A 37 7.96 -6.49 -17.40
C TYR A 37 7.04 -5.35 -16.94
N LYS A 38 6.53 -4.53 -17.87
CA LYS A 38 5.62 -3.40 -17.58
C LYS A 38 4.36 -3.86 -16.86
N ILE A 39 3.72 -4.94 -17.32
CA ILE A 39 2.51 -5.50 -16.70
C ILE A 39 2.82 -5.97 -15.28
N ALA A 40 3.84 -6.80 -15.10
CA ALA A 40 4.21 -7.31 -13.79
C ALA A 40 4.60 -6.18 -12.83
N HIS A 41 5.38 -5.21 -13.32
CA HIS A 41 5.78 -4.04 -12.54
C HIS A 41 4.59 -3.17 -12.16
N ARG A 42 3.62 -2.95 -13.07
CA ARG A 42 2.38 -2.22 -12.78
C ARG A 42 1.60 -2.90 -11.65
N VAL A 43 1.41 -4.22 -11.69
CA VAL A 43 0.72 -4.97 -10.63
C VAL A 43 1.41 -4.78 -9.28
N ILE A 44 2.74 -4.91 -9.23
CA ILE A 44 3.53 -4.73 -8.01
C ILE A 44 3.40 -3.30 -7.48
N VAL A 45 3.62 -2.29 -8.32
CA VAL A 45 3.55 -0.88 -7.92
C VAL A 45 2.15 -0.52 -7.44
N THR A 46 1.11 -0.92 -8.18
CA THR A 46 -0.29 -0.69 -7.77
C THR A 46 -0.56 -1.33 -6.41
N ARG A 47 -0.10 -2.56 -6.18
CA ARG A 47 -0.25 -3.23 -4.89
C ARG A 47 0.47 -2.47 -3.76
N CYS A 48 1.73 -2.09 -3.97
CA CYS A 48 2.50 -1.30 -3.01
C CYS A 48 1.80 0.03 -2.66
N MET A 49 1.22 0.71 -3.64
CA MET A 49 0.47 1.95 -3.44
C MET A 49 -0.82 1.73 -2.64
N ILE A 50 -1.55 0.66 -2.91
CA ILE A 50 -2.76 0.27 -2.16
C ILE A 50 -2.39 -0.05 -0.70
N ASP A 51 -1.36 -0.88 -0.49
CA ASP A 51 -0.93 -1.28 0.85
C ASP A 51 -0.46 -0.07 1.67
N ARG A 52 0.29 0.87 1.06
CA ARG A 52 0.70 2.12 1.72
C ARG A 52 -0.51 2.96 2.14
N ARG A 53 -1.50 3.11 1.27
CA ARG A 53 -2.74 3.86 1.58
C ARG A 53 -3.53 3.22 2.71
N ASN A 54 -3.65 1.89 2.69
CA ASN A 54 -4.36 1.14 3.72
C ASN A 54 -3.69 1.27 5.08
N LYS A 55 -2.34 1.29 5.13
CA LYS A 55 -1.59 1.53 6.37
C LYS A 55 -1.89 2.90 6.97
N LEU A 56 -1.79 3.96 6.17
CA LEU A 56 -2.09 5.32 6.62
C LEU A 56 -3.55 5.46 7.09
N ARG A 57 -4.48 4.85 6.35
CA ARG A 57 -5.89 4.84 6.72
C ARG A 57 -6.13 4.11 8.04
N GLY A 58 -5.50 2.95 8.24
CA GLY A 58 -5.58 2.19 9.49
C GLY A 58 -5.07 3.00 10.67
N GLU A 59 -3.91 3.66 10.52
CA GLU A 59 -3.36 4.53 11.56
C GLU A 59 -4.31 5.66 11.96
N ILE A 60 -4.99 6.29 11.00
CA ILE A 60 -6.01 7.31 11.31
C ILE A 60 -7.19 6.71 12.07
N ILE A 61 -7.68 5.53 11.64
CA ILE A 61 -8.79 4.84 12.32
C ILE A 61 -8.41 4.52 13.78
N ASP A 62 -7.21 4.01 14.00
CA ASP A 62 -6.72 3.68 15.34
C ASP A 62 -6.63 4.94 16.22
N ARG A 63 -6.11 6.05 15.69
CA ARG A 63 -6.04 7.34 16.40
C ARG A 63 -7.40 7.95 16.69
N LEU A 64 -8.40 7.68 15.85
CA LEU A 64 -9.78 8.14 16.04
C LEU A 64 -10.65 7.19 16.89
N GLY A 65 -10.05 6.14 17.47
CA GLY A 65 -10.72 5.26 18.43
C GLY A 65 -11.28 3.95 17.85
N GLY A 66 -11.04 3.65 16.58
CA GLY A 66 -11.30 2.32 16.00
C GLY A 66 -12.77 1.97 15.73
N GLY A 67 -13.71 2.89 15.93
CA GLY A 67 -15.13 2.62 15.73
C GLY A 67 -15.95 3.88 15.36
N CYS A 68 -17.09 3.66 14.73
CA CYS A 68 -18.01 4.73 14.34
C CYS A 68 -18.54 5.46 15.59
N CYS A 69 -18.50 6.79 15.59
CA CYS A 69 -18.96 7.62 16.71
C CYS A 69 -20.48 7.58 16.93
N LYS A 70 -21.25 7.08 15.94
CA LYS A 70 -22.73 7.01 16.01
C LYS A 70 -23.24 5.62 16.36
N CYS A 71 -22.78 4.60 15.65
CA CYS A 71 -23.31 3.23 15.77
C CYS A 71 -22.33 2.22 16.37
N GLY A 72 -21.08 2.62 16.63
CA GLY A 72 -20.07 1.74 17.24
C GLY A 72 -19.53 0.63 16.34
N VAL A 73 -19.87 0.59 15.04
CA VAL A 73 -19.28 -0.36 14.09
C VAL A 73 -17.76 -0.21 14.07
N THR A 74 -17.03 -1.33 14.16
CA THR A 74 -15.56 -1.38 14.17
C THR A 74 -14.97 -1.97 12.89
N ASP A 75 -15.80 -2.38 11.93
CA ASP A 75 -15.33 -2.92 10.66
C ASP A 75 -14.70 -1.81 9.80
N PHE A 76 -13.37 -1.79 9.76
CA PHE A 76 -12.56 -0.80 9.03
C PHE A 76 -12.91 -0.68 7.53
N ARG A 77 -13.52 -1.72 6.95
CA ARG A 77 -13.92 -1.74 5.54
C ARG A 77 -15.10 -0.82 5.26
N VAL A 78 -15.96 -0.60 6.27
CA VAL A 78 -17.16 0.25 6.15
C VAL A 78 -17.00 1.61 6.82
N LEU A 79 -16.06 1.76 7.74
CA LEU A 79 -15.78 3.04 8.41
C LEU A 79 -15.42 4.15 7.42
N GLN A 80 -15.87 5.37 7.68
CA GLN A 80 -15.51 6.55 6.89
C GLN A 80 -14.80 7.58 7.78
N ILE A 81 -13.67 8.11 7.29
CA ILE A 81 -12.99 9.24 7.94
C ILE A 81 -13.66 10.51 7.43
N ASP A 82 -14.39 11.19 8.30
CA ASP A 82 -15.14 12.39 7.96
C ASP A 82 -14.76 13.58 8.84
N HIS A 83 -15.03 14.77 8.34
CA HIS A 83 -14.81 16.00 9.09
C HIS A 83 -15.98 16.27 10.03
N ILE A 84 -15.70 16.57 11.30
CA ILE A 84 -16.72 16.89 12.29
C ILE A 84 -17.61 18.06 11.83
N ASN A 85 -17.02 19.07 11.19
CA ASN A 85 -17.70 20.29 10.75
C ASN A 85 -18.17 20.25 9.27
N GLY A 86 -18.20 19.08 8.61
CA GLY A 86 -18.76 18.95 7.26
C GLY A 86 -17.93 19.56 6.10
N ASN A 87 -16.71 20.03 6.35
CA ASN A 87 -15.87 20.71 5.34
C ASN A 87 -14.92 19.80 4.56
N GLY A 88 -15.24 18.50 4.47
CA GLY A 88 -14.30 17.52 3.94
C GLY A 88 -13.95 17.65 2.47
N ASN A 89 -14.89 18.13 1.66
CA ASN A 89 -14.64 18.36 0.24
C ASN A 89 -13.62 19.48 -0.01
N ILE A 90 -13.64 20.54 0.80
CA ILE A 90 -12.67 21.64 0.70
C ILE A 90 -11.29 21.16 1.09
N HIS A 91 -11.18 20.41 2.20
CA HIS A 91 -9.90 19.86 2.63
C HIS A 91 -9.33 18.86 1.61
N ARG A 92 -10.16 17.94 1.10
CA ARG A 92 -9.74 16.94 0.10
C ARG A 92 -9.22 17.58 -1.19
N ARG A 93 -9.85 18.66 -1.68
CA ARG A 93 -9.42 19.38 -2.89
C ARG A 93 -8.04 20.03 -2.78
N LYS A 94 -7.53 20.27 -1.56
CA LYS A 94 -6.18 20.82 -1.36
C LYS A 94 -5.07 19.82 -1.71
N PHE A 95 -5.37 18.53 -1.81
CA PHE A 95 -4.37 17.49 -2.08
C PHE A 95 -4.60 16.84 -3.44
N ASN A 96 -3.51 16.66 -4.18
CA ASN A 96 -3.51 15.94 -5.46
C ASN A 96 -3.35 14.42 -5.30
N SER A 97 -3.34 13.91 -4.06
CA SER A 97 -3.27 12.48 -3.79
C SER A 97 -3.90 12.13 -2.45
N SER A 98 -4.53 10.96 -2.36
CA SER A 98 -5.08 10.44 -1.10
C SER A 98 -4.00 10.21 -0.04
N GLU A 99 -2.77 9.91 -0.45
CA GLU A 99 -1.66 9.71 0.47
C GLU A 99 -1.30 10.99 1.22
N LYS A 100 -1.11 12.10 0.50
CA LYS A 100 -0.84 13.40 1.12
C LYS A 100 -2.01 13.87 1.98
N TYR A 101 -3.23 13.57 1.55
CA TYR A 101 -4.42 13.82 2.36
C TYR A 101 -4.40 13.04 3.67
N TYR A 102 -4.08 11.75 3.68
CA TYR A 102 -3.98 11.00 4.94
C TYR A 102 -2.80 11.46 5.80
N GLN A 103 -1.66 11.77 5.20
CA GLN A 103 -0.52 12.35 5.92
C GLN A 103 -0.88 13.68 6.58
N SER A 104 -1.68 14.55 5.93
CA SER A 104 -2.08 15.82 6.54
C SER A 104 -2.99 15.63 7.75
N ILE A 105 -3.83 14.59 7.76
CA ILE A 105 -4.66 14.23 8.92
C ILE A 105 -3.78 13.74 10.06
N ILE A 106 -2.87 12.81 9.77
CA ILE A 106 -1.94 12.23 10.76
C ILE A 106 -1.05 13.32 11.36
N ASN A 107 -0.48 14.19 10.53
CA ASN A 107 0.41 15.27 10.96
C ASN A 107 -0.31 16.36 11.77
N ASN A 108 -1.64 16.43 11.69
CA ASN A 108 -2.47 17.34 12.49
C ASN A 108 -3.14 16.61 13.66
N ASP A 109 -2.54 15.51 14.13
CA ASP A 109 -3.03 14.66 15.23
C ASP A 109 -4.51 14.27 15.11
N CYS A 110 -4.99 14.09 13.88
CA CYS A 110 -6.38 13.75 13.55
C CYS A 110 -7.42 14.75 14.08
N LEU A 111 -7.00 15.98 14.46
CA LEU A 111 -7.90 16.99 15.00
C LEU A 111 -8.95 17.42 13.97
N GLY A 112 -10.22 17.43 14.38
CA GLY A 112 -11.36 17.85 13.55
C GLY A 112 -11.96 16.72 12.69
N PHE A 113 -11.57 15.47 12.91
CA PHE A 113 -12.07 14.30 12.20
C PHE A 113 -12.81 13.33 13.13
N GLN A 114 -13.70 12.53 12.54
CA GLN A 114 -14.46 11.49 13.20
C GLN A 114 -14.62 10.28 12.29
N LEU A 115 -14.98 9.14 12.88
CA LEU A 115 -15.33 7.93 12.17
C LEU A 115 -16.86 7.82 12.05
N LEU A 116 -17.35 7.68 10.83
CA LEU A 116 -18.77 7.49 10.50
C LEU A 116 -19.03 6.10 9.89
#